data_AF-A0A9P1JGD7-F1
#
_entry.id   AF-A0A9P1JGD7-F1
#
_cell.length_a   1.000
_cell.length_b   1.000
_cell.length_c   1.000
_cell.angle_alpha   90.00
_cell.angle_beta   90.00
_cell.angle_gamma   90.00
#
_symmetry.space_group_name_H-M   'P 1'
#
loop_
_entity.id
_entity.type
_entity.pdbx_description
1 polymer ?
#
loop_
_entity_poly.entity_id
_entity_poly.type
_entity_poly.pdbx_seq_one_letter_code
_entity_poly.pdbx_strand_id
1 'polypeptide(L)' 'MKEVNDFINWYDQKDSGTGPSRYEIDKHGNNIGPFESRKDHVIFKNILTFEINEYSTNKSSNQSDKTS' A
#
# COMPACT_ATOMS: atom_id res chain seq x y z
N MET A 1 -4.38 5.80 3.30
CA MET A 1 -5.19 5.76 2.07
C MET A 1 -4.55 6.40 0.84
N LYS A 2 -3.79 7.50 0.93
CA LYS A 2 -3.20 8.14 -0.26
C LYS A 2 -2.40 7.17 -1.15
N GLU A 3 -1.43 6.45 -0.58
CA GLU A 3 -0.58 5.52 -1.33
C GLU A 3 -1.35 4.36 -1.97
N VAL A 4 -2.40 3.89 -1.28
CA VAL A 4 -3.31 2.85 -1.81
C VAL A 4 -4.07 3.39 -3.03
N ASN A 5 -4.64 4.58 -2.92
CA ASN A 5 -5.37 5.20 -4.04
C ASN A 5 -4.45 5.49 -5.22
N ASP A 6 -3.22 5.95 -4.96
CA ASP A 6 -2.21 6.20 -5.99
C ASP A 6 -1.84 4.91 -6.74
N PHE A 7 -1.69 3.79 -6.03
CA PHE A 7 -1.43 2.47 -6.62
C PHE A 7 -2.60 1.99 -7.49
N ILE A 8 -3.84 2.08 -6.99
CA ILE A 8 -5.05 1.68 -7.74
C ILE A 8 -5.17 2.50 -9.03
N ASN A 9 -5.06 3.82 -8.92
CA ASN A 9 -5.18 4.70 -10.07
C ASN A 9 -4.09 4.42 -11.13
N TRP A 10 -2.85 4.15 -10.70
CA TRP A 10 -1.80 3.70 -11.62
C TRP A 10 -2.16 2.38 -12.32
N TYR A 11 -2.66 1.39 -11.57
CA TYR A 11 -3.02 0.09 -12.11
C TYR A 11 -4.14 0.22 -13.17
N ASP A 12 -5.21 0.95 -12.85
CA ASP A 12 -6.36 1.16 -13.74
C ASP A 12 -6.00 1.98 -14.99
N GLN A 13 -5.14 3.00 -14.85
CA GLN A 13 -4.60 3.72 -16.00
C GLN A 13 -3.80 2.79 -16.91
N LYS A 14 -3.00 1.89 -16.32
CA LYS A 14 -2.19 0.96 -17.09
C LYS A 14 -3.01 -0.12 -17.78
N ASP A 15 -4.03 -0.63 -17.10
CA ASP A 15 -5.00 -1.59 -17.64
C ASP A 15 -5.82 -1.00 -18.79
N SER A 16 -6.21 0.28 -18.69
CA SER A 16 -6.85 1.03 -19.78
C SER A 16 -5.90 1.40 -20.94
N GLY A 17 -4.65 0.93 -20.92
CA GLY A 17 -3.67 1.09 -21.98
C GLY A 17 -2.84 2.38 -21.91
N THR A 18 -3.05 3.22 -20.90
CA THR A 18 -2.33 4.48 -20.70
C THR A 18 -1.34 4.39 -19.53
N GLY A 19 -0.62 5.45 -19.19
CA GLY A 19 0.25 5.44 -18.00
C GLY A 19 1.50 4.52 -18.07
N PRO A 20 2.33 4.54 -17.01
CA PRO A 20 3.63 3.88 -17.00
C PRO A 20 3.53 2.37 -16.75
N SER A 21 4.45 1.59 -17.32
CA SER A 21 4.51 0.13 -17.12
C SER A 21 5.02 -0.31 -15.73
N ARG A 22 5.40 0.65 -14.89
CA ARG A 22 5.88 0.42 -13.52
C ARG A 22 5.32 1.44 -12.54
N TYR A 23 5.15 1.02 -11.29
CA TYR A 23 4.85 1.87 -10.14
C TYR A 23 6.07 1.95 -9.22
N GLU A 24 6.36 3.13 -8.68
CA GLU A 24 7.43 3.34 -7.70
C GLU A 24 6.84 3.39 -6.30
N ILE A 25 7.30 2.50 -5.42
CA ILE A 25 7.00 2.52 -3.99
C ILE A 25 8.18 3.18 -3.29
N ASP A 26 7.94 4.34 -2.71
CA ASP A 26 8.91 5.02 -1.86
C ASP A 26 8.85 4.45 -0.44
N LYS A 27 9.99 3.97 0.08
CA LYS A 27 10.07 3.38 1.42
C LYS A 27 10.29 4.49 2.45
N HIS A 28 9.19 5.09 2.90
CA HIS A 28 9.24 6.08 3.97
C HIS A 28 9.45 5.40 5.35
N GLY A 29 10.58 5.68 6.00
CA GLY A 29 10.74 5.51 7.45
C GLY A 29 11.20 4.15 8.01
N ASN A 30 11.30 3.08 7.21
CA ASN A 30 11.91 1.79 7.62
C ASN A 30 13.27 1.52 6.97
N ASN A 31 13.91 2.56 6.43
CA ASN A 31 15.16 2.50 5.72
C ASN A 31 16.34 2.49 6.71
N ILE A 32 16.68 1.31 7.25
CA ILE A 32 17.91 1.12 8.05
C ILE A 32 19.02 0.64 7.09
N GLY A 33 19.88 1.58 6.66
CA GLY A 33 21.04 1.38 5.76
C GLY A 33 21.51 2.73 5.15
N PRO A 34 22.72 2.83 4.56
CA PRO A 34 23.36 4.10 4.17
C PRO A 34 22.75 4.77 2.91
N PHE A 35 21.50 4.46 2.57
CA PHE A 35 20.90 4.87 1.31
C PHE A 35 20.06 6.15 1.49
N GLU A 36 20.40 7.20 0.73
CA GLU A 36 19.63 8.45 0.67
C GLU A 36 18.25 8.27 0.01
N SER A 37 18.10 7.26 -0.84
CA SER A 37 16.82 6.89 -1.45
C SER A 37 16.78 5.39 -1.74
N ARG A 38 15.64 4.75 -1.44
CA ARG A 38 15.39 3.35 -1.76
C ARG A 38 13.95 3.20 -2.27
N LYS A 39 13.83 2.85 -3.54
CA LYS A 39 12.55 2.65 -4.22
C LYS A 39 12.42 1.20 -4.66
N ASP A 40 11.25 0.63 -4.45
CA ASP A 40 10.87 -0.64 -5.07
C ASP A 40 10.02 -0.34 -6.30
N HIS A 41 10.17 -1.14 -7.35
CA HIS A 41 9.40 -1.00 -8.57
C HIS A 41 8.48 -2.20 -8.77
N VAL A 42 7.19 -1.95 -8.93
CA VAL A 42 6.21 -2.96 -9.31
C VAL A 42 6.03 -2.91 -10.82
N ILE A 43 6.13 -4.06 -11.50
CA ILE A 43 5.99 -4.17 -12.95
C ILE A 43 4.57 -4.65 -13.28
N PHE A 44 3.78 -3.83 -13.97
CA PHE A 44 2.36 -4.10 -14.25
C PHE A 44 2.14 -5.49 -14.86
N LYS A 45 2.88 -5.81 -15.93
CA LYS A 45 2.71 -7.07 -16.68
C LYS A 45 3.02 -8.34 -15.87
N ASN A 46 3.61 -8.21 -14.68
CA ASN A 46 3.98 -9.33 -13.81
C ASN A 46 3.02 -9.48 -12.62
N ILE A 47 2.02 -8.58 -12.48
CA ILE A 47 1.01 -8.69 -11.43
C ILE A 47 -0.02 -9.75 -11.87
N LEU A 48 -0.13 -10.84 -11.10
CA LEU A 48 -1.17 -11.83 -11.30
C LEU A 48 -2.44 -11.51 -10.47
N THR A 49 -2.24 -11.06 -9.22
CA THR A 49 -3.32 -10.70 -8.28
C THR A 49 -2.78 -9.76 -7.20
N PHE A 50 -3.66 -8.98 -6.57
CA PHE A 50 -3.37 -8.20 -5.37
C PHE A 50 -4.65 -8.04 -4.54
N GLU A 51 -4.48 -7.76 -3.24
CA GLU A 51 -5.57 -7.49 -2.32
C GLU A 51 -5.32 -6.16 -1.59
N ILE A 52 -6.41 -5.49 -1.22
CA ILE A 52 -6.38 -4.26 -0.42
C ILE A 52 -7.20 -4.54 0.83
N ASN A 53 -6.53 -4.53 1.98
CA ASN A 53 -7.14 -4.75 3.28
C ASN A 53 -7.17 -3.43 4.06
N GLU A 54 -8.35 -3.02 4.51
CA GLU A 54 -8.53 -1.85 5.39
C GLU A 54 -8.89 -2.33 6.81
N TYR A 55 -8.14 -1.88 7.81
CA TYR A 55 -8.45 -2.17 9.22
C TYR A 55 -9.41 -1.13 9.79
N SER A 56 -10.47 -1.59 10.45
CA SER A 56 -11.29 -0.69 11.26
C SER A 56 -10.52 -0.21 12.49
N THR A 57 -10.51 1.09 12.75
CA THR A 57 -9.97 1.66 13.99
C THR A 57 -10.93 1.54 15.17
N ASN A 58 -12.10 0.90 14.98
CA ASN A 58 -13.01 0.58 16.08
C ASN A 58 -12.33 -0.47 16.96
N LYS A 59 -11.53 -0.02 17.94
CA LYS A 59 -11.26 -0.82 19.13
C LYS A 59 -12.62 -1.14 19.71
N SER A 60 -13.01 -2.41 19.72
CA SER A 60 -14.16 -2.86 20.50
C SER A 60 -13.89 -2.46 21.96
N SER A 61 -14.51 -1.36 22.39
CA SER A 61 -14.55 -0.93 23.78
C SER A 61 -15.47 -1.90 24.52
N ASN A 62 -15.04 -3.13 24.73
CA ASN A 62 -15.76 -4.11 25.55
C ASN A 62 -14.75 -5.08 26.17
N GLN A 63 -13.92 -4.55 27.08
CA GLN A 63 -13.32 -5.36 28.14
C GLN A 63 -12.98 -4.48 29.36
N SER A 64 -14.01 -4.02 30.06
CA SER A 64 -13.89 -3.56 31.45
C SER A 64 -15.28 -3.53 32.08
N ASP A 65 -15.80 -4.71 32.41
CA ASP A 65 -16.81 -4.90 33.48
C ASP A 65 -16.83 -6.39 33.85
N LYS A 66 -15.73 -6.85 34.44
CA LYS A 66 -15.67 -8.06 35.26
C LYS A 66 -14.41 -7.98 36.12
N THR A 67 -14.52 -7.25 37.24
CA THR A 67 -13.90 -7.52 38.56
C THR A 67 -13.97 -6.26 39.41
N SER A 68 -14.96 -6.19 40.31
CA SER A 68 -14.83 -6.07 41.77
C SER A 68 -16.17 -5.66 42.39
#